data_AF-A0A7J6KIV2-F1
#
_entry.id   AF-A0A7J6KIV2-F1
#
_cell.length_a   1.000
_cell.length_b   1.000
_cell.length_c   1.000
_cell.angle_alpha   90.00
_cell.angle_beta   90.00
_cell.angle_gamma   90.00
#
_symmetry.space_group_name_H-M   'P 1'
#
loop_
_entity.id
_entity.type
_entity.pdbx_description
1 polymer ?
#
loop_
_entity_poly.entity_id
_entity_poly.type
_entity_poly.pdbx_seq_one_letter_code
_entity_poly.pdbx_strand_id
1 'polypeptide(L)'
;FKWMANKSLEMTAKHPNLVHCTAYEEALGSALTMSVPDKDGISACSVWCEMANYWRKEKGITLLERLNELRKMVGFFAQHNGYFICDDPKVMKQMFDEFRSNGNYKTELGSSKIADVRDVTTGYDSRNKDKKSTLPMTPDAQMITLYFDNQATVTIRGS
;
A
#
# COMPACT_ATOMS: atom_id res chain seq x y z
N PHE A 1 6.85 8.10 2.30
CA PHE A 1 7.60 8.05 3.58
C PHE A 1 7.34 9.17 4.61
N LYS A 2 7.50 10.47 4.30
CA LYS A 2 7.41 11.61 5.25
C LYS A 2 6.30 11.52 6.30
N TRP A 3 5.08 11.12 5.90
CA TRP A 3 3.94 11.01 6.80
C TRP A 3 4.18 10.02 7.96
N MET A 4 4.71 8.82 7.67
CA MET A 4 4.93 7.77 8.69
C MET A 4 6.05 8.12 9.67
N ALA A 5 7.14 8.70 9.15
CA ALA A 5 8.25 9.16 9.98
C ALA A 5 7.83 10.29 10.93
N ASN A 6 7.16 11.32 10.40
CA ASN A 6 6.63 12.41 11.21
C ASN A 6 5.63 11.91 12.24
N LYS A 7 4.76 10.96 11.86
CA LYS A 7 3.79 10.40 12.81
C LYS A 7 4.49 9.63 13.92
N SER A 8 5.53 8.87 13.61
CA SER A 8 6.33 8.16 14.62
C SER A 8 6.99 9.14 15.60
N LEU A 9 7.64 10.20 15.10
CA LEU A 9 8.25 11.23 15.93
C LEU A 9 7.23 11.96 16.83
N GLU A 10 6.07 12.31 16.26
CA GLU A 10 4.99 12.95 17.01
C GLU A 10 4.49 12.06 18.15
N MET A 11 4.27 10.78 17.88
CA MET A 11 3.72 9.82 18.85
C MET A 11 4.72 9.51 19.96
N THR A 12 6.00 9.30 19.65
CA THR A 12 7.03 9.01 20.68
C THR A 12 7.38 10.24 21.50
N ALA A 13 7.28 11.45 20.94
CA ALA A 13 7.44 12.69 21.70
C ALA A 13 6.28 12.94 22.69
N LYS A 14 5.04 12.60 22.29
CA LYS A 14 3.85 12.77 23.15
C LYS A 14 3.68 11.66 24.17
N HIS A 15 4.15 10.46 23.85
CA HIS A 15 3.97 9.26 24.66
C HIS A 15 5.33 8.58 24.85
N PRO A 16 6.09 8.93 25.90
CA PRO A 16 7.45 8.42 26.13
C PRO A 16 7.57 6.90 26.28
N ASN A 17 6.45 6.23 26.54
CA ASN A 17 6.37 4.76 26.63
C ASN A 17 6.15 4.08 25.27
N LEU A 18 5.88 4.84 24.21
CA LEU A 18 5.79 4.31 22.85
C LEU A 18 7.17 4.27 22.21
N VAL A 19 7.41 3.22 21.44
CA VAL A 19 8.58 3.08 20.58
C VAL A 19 8.11 2.92 19.14
N HIS A 20 8.91 3.39 18.20
CA HIS A 20 8.70 3.07 16.80
C HIS A 20 9.02 1.58 16.59
N CYS A 21 8.07 0.84 16.02
CA CYS A 21 8.27 -0.58 15.70
C CYS A 21 8.71 -0.79 14.26
N THR A 22 7.91 -0.32 13.31
CA THR A 22 8.17 -0.49 11.87
C THR A 22 7.27 0.45 11.06
N ALA A 23 7.78 0.92 9.92
CA ALA A 23 7.03 1.54 8.85
C ALA A 23 7.57 1.06 7.49
N TYR A 24 6.70 0.78 6.52
CA TYR A 24 7.14 0.35 5.20
C TYR A 24 6.17 0.80 4.09
N GLU A 25 6.68 0.85 2.86
CA GLU A 25 5.92 1.06 1.62
C GLU A 25 6.20 -0.12 0.68
N GLU A 26 5.27 -0.44 -0.23
CA GLU A 26 5.41 -1.56 -1.17
C GLU A 26 6.59 -1.39 -2.13
N ALA A 27 6.99 -0.14 -2.40
CA ALA A 27 8.13 0.24 -3.21
C ALA A 27 9.47 0.08 -2.48
N LEU A 28 9.63 -1.03 -1.75
CA LEU A 28 10.86 -1.45 -1.04
C LEU A 28 11.39 -0.43 0.00
N GLY A 29 10.54 0.49 0.47
CA GLY A 29 10.89 1.44 1.52
C GLY A 29 10.61 0.83 2.89
N SER A 30 11.59 0.81 3.79
CA SER A 30 11.42 0.35 5.17
C SER A 30 12.16 1.27 6.15
N ALA A 31 11.51 1.65 7.24
CA ALA A 31 12.15 2.20 8.43
C ALA A 31 11.85 1.25 9.59
N LEU A 32 12.89 0.57 10.05
CA LEU A 32 12.84 -0.31 11.22
C LEU A 32 13.42 0.37 12.46
N THR A 33 14.01 1.55 12.28
CA THR A 33 14.54 2.41 13.34
C THR A 33 14.21 3.85 13.00
N MET A 34 14.26 4.74 13.99
CA MET A 34 14.12 6.18 13.81
C MET A 34 15.47 6.92 13.93
N SER A 35 16.60 6.19 13.89
CA SER A 35 17.95 6.79 13.86
C SER A 35 18.12 7.69 12.64
N VAL A 36 17.54 7.25 11.51
CA VAL A 36 17.28 8.07 10.33
C VAL A 36 15.76 8.13 10.18
N PRO A 37 15.10 9.31 10.32
CA PRO A 37 13.65 9.43 10.18
C PRO A 37 13.20 9.40 8.71
N ASP A 38 13.70 8.40 7.97
CA ASP A 38 13.37 8.10 6.58
C ASP A 38 13.56 6.60 6.32
N LYS A 39 13.24 6.14 5.10
CA LYS A 39 13.55 4.76 4.68
C LYS A 39 15.06 4.54 4.70
N ASP A 40 15.48 3.40 5.26
CA ASP A 40 16.89 3.03 5.36
C ASP A 40 17.07 1.54 5.01
N GLY A 41 17.60 1.30 3.81
CA GLY A 41 17.89 -0.04 3.31
C GLY A 41 19.02 -0.76 4.07
N ILE A 42 19.96 -0.02 4.67
CA ILE A 42 21.08 -0.62 5.43
C ILE A 42 20.59 -1.09 6.79
N SER A 43 19.79 -0.26 7.49
CA SER A 43 19.11 -0.69 8.72
C SER A 43 18.18 -1.87 8.44
N ALA A 44 17.40 -1.81 7.35
CA ALA A 44 16.54 -2.92 6.95
C ALA A 44 17.34 -4.22 6.74
N CYS A 45 18.42 -4.17 5.95
CA CYS A 45 19.29 -5.32 5.71
C CYS A 45 19.85 -5.91 7.02
N SER A 46 20.32 -5.05 7.94
CA SER A 46 20.86 -5.47 9.23
C SER A 46 19.84 -6.26 10.05
N VAL A 47 18.60 -5.77 10.16
CA VAL A 47 17.53 -6.47 10.90
C VAL A 47 17.17 -7.79 10.22
N TRP A 48 17.10 -7.84 8.88
CA TRP A 48 16.85 -9.08 8.16
C TRP A 48 17.94 -10.13 8.39
N CYS A 49 19.21 -9.73 8.44
CA CYS A 49 20.33 -10.60 8.78
C CYS A 49 20.24 -11.12 10.23
N GLU A 50 19.88 -10.26 11.18
CA GLU A 50 19.67 -10.66 12.57
C GLU A 50 18.52 -11.68 12.70
N MET A 51 17.39 -11.41 12.05
CA MET A 51 16.25 -12.35 12.00
C MET A 51 16.65 -13.69 11.40
N ALA A 52 17.38 -13.70 10.28
CA ALA A 52 17.85 -14.93 9.65
C ALA A 52 18.73 -15.76 10.59
N ASN A 53 19.68 -15.10 11.26
CA ASN A 53 20.56 -15.73 12.23
C ASN A 53 19.79 -16.27 13.44
N TYR A 54 18.86 -15.49 14.00
CA TYR A 54 18.02 -15.91 15.12
C TYR A 54 17.22 -17.17 14.78
N TRP A 55 16.45 -17.16 13.67
CA TRP A 55 15.61 -18.30 13.30
C TRP A 55 16.43 -19.54 12.98
N ARG A 56 17.59 -19.36 12.32
CA ARG A 56 18.48 -20.48 12.04
C ARG A 56 19.06 -21.06 13.32
N LYS A 57 19.54 -20.22 14.24
CA LYS A 57 20.19 -20.66 15.48
C LYS A 57 19.22 -21.27 16.49
N GLU A 58 18.08 -20.62 16.72
CA GLU A 58 17.15 -20.98 17.80
C GLU A 58 16.14 -22.05 17.39
N LYS A 59 15.84 -22.17 16.09
CA LYS A 59 14.81 -23.08 15.57
C LYS A 59 15.28 -23.98 14.44
N GLY A 60 16.48 -23.78 13.89
CA GLY A 60 16.99 -24.57 12.77
C GLY A 60 16.35 -24.25 11.42
N ILE A 61 15.45 -23.26 11.34
CA ILE A 61 14.67 -22.94 10.13
C ILE A 61 15.23 -21.74 9.37
N THR A 62 14.89 -21.64 8.09
CA THR A 62 15.11 -20.50 7.21
C THR A 62 14.03 -19.42 7.38
N LEU A 63 14.32 -18.21 6.89
CA LEU A 63 13.30 -17.18 6.79
C LEU A 63 12.15 -17.55 5.83
N LEU A 64 12.41 -18.35 4.79
CA LEU A 64 11.36 -18.82 3.87
C LEU A 64 10.41 -19.78 4.58
N GLU A 65 10.92 -20.70 5.39
CA GLU A 65 10.10 -21.58 6.22
C GLU A 65 9.30 -20.77 7.23
N ARG A 66 9.93 -19.79 7.90
CA ARG A 66 9.23 -18.89 8.82
C ARG A 66 8.11 -18.10 8.12
N LEU A 67 8.36 -17.59 6.91
CA LEU A 67 7.35 -16.92 6.11
C LEU A 67 6.18 -17.86 5.77
N ASN A 68 6.46 -19.12 5.45
CA ASN A 68 5.42 -20.12 5.16
C ASN A 68 4.60 -20.49 6.41
N GLU A 69 5.22 -20.56 7.59
CA GLU A 69 4.48 -20.70 8.86
C GLU A 69 3.53 -19.51 9.10
N LEU A 70 4.01 -18.28 8.89
CA LEU A 70 3.19 -17.08 9.00
C LEU A 70 2.03 -17.10 8.00
N ARG A 71 2.29 -17.48 6.74
CA ARG A 71 1.25 -17.61 5.71
C ARG A 71 0.17 -18.63 6.08
N LYS A 72 0.55 -19.76 6.69
CA LYS A 72 -0.42 -20.74 7.21
C LYS A 72 -1.27 -20.18 8.35
N MET A 73 -0.74 -19.23 9.12
CA MET A 73 -1.43 -18.60 10.25
C MET A 73 -2.36 -17.46 9.81
N VAL A 74 -1.90 -16.56 8.95
CA VAL A 74 -2.63 -15.32 8.60
C VAL A 74 -3.19 -15.29 7.17
N GLY A 75 -2.89 -16.30 6.36
CA GLY A 75 -3.29 -16.38 4.96
C GLY A 75 -2.17 -16.02 3.97
N PHE A 76 -2.46 -16.27 2.70
CA PHE A 76 -1.55 -15.99 1.58
C PHE A 76 -1.98 -14.70 0.90
N PHE A 77 -1.08 -13.72 0.89
CA PHE A 77 -1.29 -12.44 0.23
C PHE A 77 -0.35 -12.35 -0.97
N ALA A 78 -0.92 -12.22 -2.16
CA ALA A 78 -0.18 -12.01 -3.39
C ALA A 78 -0.31 -10.56 -3.83
N GLN A 79 0.80 -9.96 -4.28
CA GLN A 79 0.84 -8.61 -4.83
C GLN A 79 1.63 -8.63 -6.13
N HIS A 80 1.16 -7.88 -7.12
CA HIS A 80 1.86 -7.69 -8.39
C HIS A 80 1.82 -6.20 -8.73
N ASN A 81 2.97 -5.54 -8.69
CA ASN A 81 3.12 -4.14 -9.05
C ASN A 81 3.71 -4.05 -10.46
N GLY A 82 3.18 -3.16 -11.28
CA GLY A 82 3.69 -2.90 -12.62
C GLY A 82 3.55 -1.43 -12.97
N TYR A 83 4.27 -1.02 -14.00
CA TYR A 83 4.29 0.36 -14.47
C TYR A 83 4.03 0.38 -15.98
N PHE A 84 3.22 1.36 -16.40
CA PHE A 84 3.06 1.72 -17.80
C PHE A 84 3.58 3.14 -17.96
N ILE A 85 4.45 3.35 -18.95
CA ILE A 85 4.97 4.68 -19.27
C ILE A 85 3.99 5.33 -20.23
N CYS A 86 3.47 6.50 -19.83
CA CYS A 86 2.59 7.33 -20.65
C CYS A 86 3.12 8.77 -20.57
N ASP A 87 3.82 9.19 -21.62
CA ASP A 87 4.48 10.50 -21.65
C ASP A 87 3.52 11.67 -21.94
N ASP A 88 2.27 11.38 -22.34
CA ASP A 88 1.25 12.39 -22.58
C ASP A 88 0.23 12.47 -21.42
N PRO A 89 0.29 13.52 -20.57
CA PRO A 89 -0.66 13.72 -19.48
C PRO A 89 -2.11 13.81 -19.94
N LYS A 90 -2.38 14.24 -21.17
CA LYS A 90 -3.74 14.31 -21.71
C LYS A 90 -4.32 12.92 -21.94
N VAL A 91 -3.51 11.99 -22.46
CA VAL A 91 -3.90 10.60 -22.65
C VAL A 91 -4.18 9.95 -21.29
N MET A 92 -3.29 10.16 -20.31
CA MET A 92 -3.51 9.67 -18.95
C MET A 92 -4.82 10.21 -18.38
N LYS A 93 -5.05 11.54 -18.44
CA LYS A 93 -6.29 12.15 -17.96
C LYS A 93 -7.52 11.58 -18.67
N GLN A 94 -7.47 11.43 -20.00
CA GLN A 94 -8.55 10.87 -20.79
C GLN A 94 -8.89 9.44 -20.35
N MET A 95 -7.89 8.59 -20.11
CA MET A 95 -8.12 7.21 -19.63
C MET A 95 -8.85 7.18 -18.29
N PHE A 96 -8.41 8.00 -17.34
CA PHE A 96 -9.06 8.08 -16.02
C PHE A 96 -10.48 8.67 -16.11
N ASP A 97 -10.69 9.71 -16.92
CA ASP A 97 -12.00 10.32 -17.12
C ASP A 97 -12.99 9.36 -17.79
N GLU A 98 -12.53 8.59 -18.78
CA GLU A 98 -13.33 7.54 -19.42
C GLU A 98 -13.73 6.45 -18.41
N PHE A 99 -12.83 6.08 -17.50
CA PHE A 99 -13.15 5.13 -16.44
C PHE A 99 -14.21 5.67 -15.46
N ARG A 100 -14.14 6.96 -15.12
CA ARG A 100 -15.11 7.65 -14.26
C ARG A 100 -16.49 7.76 -14.91
N SER A 101 -16.55 7.89 -16.24
CA SER A 101 -17.81 7.99 -17.01
C SER A 101 -18.82 8.97 -16.37
N ASN A 102 -18.35 10.18 -16.06
CA ASN A 102 -19.14 11.23 -15.39
C ASN A 102 -19.83 10.78 -14.07
N GLY A 103 -19.16 9.93 -13.30
CA GLY A 103 -19.66 9.40 -12.02
C GLY A 103 -20.31 8.03 -12.13
N ASN A 104 -20.58 7.55 -13.35
CA ASN A 104 -21.10 6.20 -13.60
C ASN A 104 -19.95 5.23 -13.89
N TYR A 105 -19.08 5.03 -12.89
CA TYR A 105 -17.89 4.18 -13.01
C TYR A 105 -18.19 2.83 -13.65
N LYS A 106 -17.24 2.35 -14.47
CA LYS A 106 -17.31 1.00 -15.07
C LYS A 106 -17.47 -0.05 -13.97
N THR A 107 -18.35 -1.03 -14.19
CA THR A 107 -18.67 -2.11 -13.24
C THR A 107 -17.94 -3.42 -13.54
N GLU A 108 -17.14 -3.47 -14.59
CA GLU A 108 -16.41 -4.65 -15.05
C GLU A 108 -15.04 -4.25 -15.62
N LEU A 109 -14.06 -5.15 -15.49
CA LEU A 109 -12.74 -5.04 -16.12
C LEU A 109 -12.34 -6.41 -16.67
N GLY A 110 -12.30 -6.55 -17.99
CA GLY A 110 -12.15 -7.85 -18.63
C GLY A 110 -13.34 -8.75 -18.30
N SER A 111 -13.08 -9.97 -17.83
CA SER A 111 -14.10 -10.91 -17.35
C SER A 111 -14.44 -10.75 -15.86
N SER A 112 -13.84 -9.79 -15.17
CA SER A 112 -13.96 -9.62 -13.72
C SER A 112 -14.93 -8.52 -13.36
N LYS A 113 -15.82 -8.79 -12.40
CA LYS A 113 -16.80 -7.83 -11.92
C LYS A 113 -16.21 -6.93 -10.83
N ILE A 114 -16.40 -5.62 -10.99
CA ILE A 114 -16.04 -4.62 -10.00
C ILE A 114 -17.21 -4.50 -9.02
N ALA A 115 -16.97 -4.88 -7.77
CA ALA A 115 -17.94 -4.74 -6.69
C ALA A 115 -17.99 -3.29 -6.18
N ASP A 116 -16.83 -2.67 -6.03
CA ASP A 116 -16.71 -1.32 -5.48
C ASP A 116 -15.56 -0.53 -6.09
N VAL A 117 -15.67 0.80 -6.01
CA VAL A 117 -14.67 1.76 -6.48
C VAL A 117 -14.43 2.81 -5.41
N ARG A 118 -13.15 3.10 -5.18
CA ARG A 118 -12.70 4.30 -4.47
C ARG A 118 -11.85 5.15 -5.41
N ASP A 119 -12.21 6.41 -5.58
CA ASP A 119 -11.47 7.39 -6.36
C ASP A 119 -11.09 8.56 -5.46
N VAL A 120 -9.83 8.59 -5.03
CA VAL A 120 -9.35 9.67 -4.15
C VAL A 120 -9.14 10.98 -4.90
N THR A 121 -9.10 10.95 -6.24
CA THR A 121 -9.07 12.18 -7.05
C THR A 121 -10.36 12.99 -6.87
N THR A 122 -11.51 12.31 -6.88
CA THR A 122 -12.83 12.94 -6.71
C THR A 122 -13.38 12.85 -5.29
N GLY A 123 -12.69 12.12 -4.40
CA GLY A 123 -13.14 11.86 -3.03
C GLY A 123 -14.32 10.89 -2.96
N TYR A 124 -14.53 10.06 -3.98
CA TYR A 124 -15.62 9.09 -4.08
C TYR A 124 -15.23 7.73 -3.48
N ASP A 125 -16.14 7.07 -2.77
CA ASP A 125 -16.00 5.67 -2.34
C ASP A 125 -17.36 4.97 -2.28
N SER A 126 -17.60 4.01 -3.17
CA SER A 126 -18.89 3.33 -3.29
C SER A 126 -19.25 2.50 -2.05
N ARG A 127 -18.26 2.11 -1.24
CA ARG A 127 -18.45 1.27 -0.06
C ARG A 127 -19.06 2.03 1.11
N ASN A 128 -18.92 3.35 1.11
CA ASN A 128 -19.45 4.21 2.16
C ASN A 128 -20.87 4.66 1.83
N LYS A 129 -21.72 4.78 2.86
CA LYS A 129 -23.13 5.13 2.71
C LYS A 129 -23.34 6.51 2.08
N ASP A 130 -22.45 7.46 2.38
CA ASP A 130 -22.46 8.83 1.86
C ASP A 130 -21.68 8.97 0.54
N LYS A 131 -21.14 7.87 0.02
CA LYS A 131 -20.31 7.80 -1.19
C LYS A 131 -19.01 8.62 -1.13
N LYS A 132 -18.52 8.93 0.08
CA LYS A 132 -17.29 9.71 0.26
C LYS A 132 -16.12 8.85 0.72
N SER A 133 -14.94 9.11 0.19
CA SER A 133 -13.68 8.51 0.64
C SER A 133 -13.33 8.97 2.05
N THR A 134 -12.83 8.03 2.87
CA THR A 134 -12.22 8.34 4.17
C THR A 134 -10.80 8.88 4.05
N LEU A 135 -10.17 8.69 2.89
CA LEU A 135 -8.88 9.29 2.55
C LEU A 135 -9.09 10.71 2.03
N PRO A 136 -8.15 11.65 2.29
CA PRO A 136 -8.21 13.00 1.75
C PRO A 136 -8.32 12.99 0.22
N MET A 137 -9.15 13.90 -0.29
CA MET A 137 -9.27 14.12 -1.74
C MET A 137 -7.96 14.72 -2.27
N THR A 138 -7.49 14.22 -3.41
CA THR A 138 -6.28 14.69 -4.10
C THR A 138 -6.61 15.05 -5.55
N PRO A 139 -7.23 16.22 -5.83
CA PRO A 139 -7.72 16.56 -7.16
C PRO A 139 -6.64 16.59 -8.26
N ASP A 140 -5.41 16.90 -7.87
CA ASP A 140 -4.27 17.01 -8.77
C ASP A 140 -3.57 15.67 -9.05
N ALA A 141 -4.02 14.58 -8.43
CA ALA A 141 -3.46 13.24 -8.62
C ALA A 141 -4.52 12.28 -9.12
N GLN A 142 -4.17 11.43 -10.10
CA GLN A 142 -5.06 10.39 -10.60
C GLN A 142 -4.88 9.11 -9.77
N MET A 143 -5.90 8.66 -9.03
CA MET A 143 -5.79 7.43 -8.24
C MET A 143 -7.15 6.77 -7.98
N ILE A 144 -7.35 5.61 -8.60
CA ILE A 144 -8.57 4.81 -8.49
C ILE A 144 -8.20 3.42 -7.95
N THR A 145 -8.90 2.98 -6.90
CA THR A 145 -8.87 1.61 -6.39
C THR A 145 -10.16 0.90 -6.76
N LEU A 146 -10.03 -0.26 -7.40
CA LEU A 146 -11.10 -1.19 -7.73
C LEU A 146 -11.08 -2.37 -6.75
N TYR A 147 -12.25 -2.73 -6.26
CA TYR A 147 -12.46 -3.93 -5.45
C TYR A 147 -13.34 -4.89 -6.25
N PHE A 148 -12.86 -6.11 -6.44
CA PHE A 148 -13.55 -7.14 -7.21
C PHE A 148 -14.34 -8.06 -6.28
N ASP A 149 -15.37 -8.71 -6.81
CA ASP A 149 -16.21 -9.66 -6.06
C ASP A 149 -15.44 -10.90 -5.55
N ASN A 150 -14.36 -11.26 -6.23
CA ASN A 150 -13.41 -12.30 -5.83
C ASN A 150 -12.35 -11.84 -4.80
N GLN A 151 -12.57 -10.67 -4.16
CA GLN A 151 -11.68 -10.05 -3.17
C GLN A 151 -10.34 -9.51 -3.71
N ALA A 152 -10.08 -9.63 -5.03
CA ALA A 152 -8.93 -8.95 -5.62
C ALA A 152 -9.09 -7.43 -5.49
N THR A 153 -7.97 -6.73 -5.38
CA THR A 153 -7.92 -5.27 -5.34
C THR A 153 -6.88 -4.79 -6.33
N VAL A 154 -7.24 -3.81 -7.16
CA VAL A 154 -6.34 -3.16 -8.11
C VAL A 154 -6.35 -1.67 -7.82
N THR A 155 -5.18 -1.06 -7.68
CA THR A 155 -5.06 0.40 -7.65
C THR A 155 -4.28 0.86 -8.86
N ILE A 156 -4.86 1.79 -9.61
CA ILE A 156 -4.22 2.47 -10.72
C ILE A 156 -3.95 3.89 -10.26
N ARG A 157 -2.70 4.33 -10.39
CA ARG A 157 -2.24 5.64 -9.96
C ARG A 157 -1.44 6.29 -11.08
N GLY A 158 -1.79 7.52 -11.43
CA GLY A 158 -0.93 8.44 -12.19
C GLY A 158 0.13 9.03 -11.26
N SER A 159 1.39 8.96 -11.67
CA SER A 159 2.55 9.51 -10.96
C SER A 159 3.12 10.70 -11.71
#